data_AF-A0A401ZM14-F1
#
_entry.id   AF-A0A401ZM14-F1
#
_cell.length_a   1.000
_cell.length_b   1.000
_cell.length_c   1.000
_cell.angle_alpha   90.00
_cell.angle_beta   90.00
_cell.angle_gamma   90.00
#
_symmetry.space_group_name_H-M   'P 1'
#
loop_
_entity.id
_entity.type
_entity.pdbx_description
1 polymer ?
#
loop_
_entity_poly.entity_id
_entity_poly.type
_entity_poly.pdbx_seq_one_letter_code
_entity_poly.pdbx_strand_id
1 'polypeptide(L)'
;MIWVGALGNSIPANGGWAMAPGSTSSVTVADNWQGRFWGRTYCNFDSAGVGNCETGDCGGVLQCNGAGGVPPASLAEFNLGGAGGTDYYDVSFVDGFNVPITITPVGGAQPTPGNHYWCGVAGCGVDLNTNCPSALQQNDGSGRIVACKSACEAFNTDQYCCRGAYATPATCDPTTWPVNYASYFKSNCPDAYSYAYDDPTSTFTDSNANYSITFGPPGGSSGPTPTPTPGGGVTPTPTPIGNGITEGVASTSSTQAQFWFQTSGWTAGYVILHYTITGQVQQNVSMSYDSGSSRWLYTAGGFSSGSVVTYSFTYQQNGLQYDTSSYTWTHP
;
A
#
# COMPACT_ATOMS: atom_id res chain seq x y z
N MET A 1 -12.04 -3.75 7.32
CA MET A 1 -11.56 -4.66 8.38
C MET A 1 -10.21 -5.19 7.97
N ILE A 2 -9.29 -5.32 8.91
CA ILE A 2 -8.03 -6.07 8.76
C ILE A 2 -8.03 -7.16 9.81
N TRP A 3 -7.57 -8.36 9.47
CA TRP A 3 -7.31 -9.41 10.43
C TRP A 3 -5.82 -9.55 10.61
N VAL A 4 -5.28 -9.06 11.70
CA VAL A 4 -3.84 -9.12 11.96
C VAL A 4 -3.44 -10.57 12.17
N GLY A 5 -2.33 -10.96 11.57
CA GLY A 5 -1.58 -12.17 11.91
C GLY A 5 -0.29 -11.79 12.64
N ALA A 6 0.14 -12.64 13.56
CA ALA A 6 1.38 -12.46 14.31
C ALA A 6 2.12 -13.79 14.49
N LEU A 7 3.43 -13.75 14.28
CA LEU A 7 4.33 -14.89 14.44
C LEU A 7 5.62 -14.41 15.11
N GLY A 8 6.16 -15.18 16.04
CA GLY A 8 7.47 -14.89 16.64
C GLY A 8 7.91 -15.97 17.62
N ASN A 9 9.04 -15.72 18.29
CA ASN A 9 9.54 -16.56 19.37
C ASN A 9 8.56 -16.64 20.57
N SER A 10 7.69 -15.65 20.72
CA SER A 10 6.42 -15.76 21.43
C SER A 10 5.26 -15.31 20.53
N ILE A 11 4.04 -15.78 20.81
CA ILE A 11 2.87 -15.60 19.94
C ILE A 11 1.88 -14.64 20.63
N PRO A 12 1.94 -13.32 20.36
CA PRO A 12 1.02 -12.37 20.95
C PRO A 12 -0.41 -12.62 20.47
N ALA A 13 -1.38 -12.52 21.39
CA ALA A 13 -2.81 -12.70 21.12
C ALA A 13 -3.14 -13.98 20.32
N ASN A 14 -2.44 -15.09 20.62
CA ASN A 14 -2.56 -16.38 19.92
C ASN A 14 -2.33 -16.30 18.40
N GLY A 15 -1.68 -15.23 17.93
CA GLY A 15 -1.24 -15.09 16.56
C GLY A 15 -2.27 -14.45 15.63
N GLY A 16 -3.43 -14.02 16.11
CA GLY A 16 -4.33 -13.25 15.25
C GLY A 16 -5.60 -12.71 15.90
N TRP A 17 -6.04 -11.54 15.41
CA TRP A 17 -7.22 -10.82 15.87
C TRP A 17 -7.79 -9.94 14.76
N ALA A 18 -9.05 -9.52 14.91
CA ALA A 18 -9.71 -8.62 13.97
C ALA A 18 -9.55 -7.15 14.41
N MET A 19 -9.40 -6.25 13.45
CA MET A 19 -9.36 -4.81 13.65
C MET A 19 -10.32 -4.10 12.68
N ALA A 20 -11.14 -3.22 13.25
CA ALA A 20 -11.99 -2.33 12.48
C ALA A 20 -11.17 -1.17 11.88
N PRO A 21 -11.60 -0.59 10.75
CA PRO A 21 -11.00 0.64 10.24
C PRO A 21 -10.95 1.72 11.32
N GLY A 22 -9.80 2.38 11.47
CA GLY A 22 -9.58 3.43 12.48
C GLY A 22 -9.48 2.93 13.93
N SER A 23 -9.57 1.61 14.18
CA SER A 23 -9.36 1.07 15.52
C SER A 23 -7.88 0.83 15.81
N THR A 24 -7.53 0.90 17.09
CA THR A 24 -6.20 0.55 17.59
C THR A 24 -6.33 -0.65 18.52
N SER A 25 -5.35 -1.54 18.45
CA SER A 25 -5.15 -2.61 19.42
C SER A 25 -3.70 -2.60 19.87
N SER A 26 -3.43 -3.09 21.08
CA SER A 26 -2.09 -3.13 21.65
C SER A 26 -1.78 -4.54 22.12
N VAL A 27 -0.58 -5.00 21.79
CA VAL A 27 -0.02 -6.25 22.31
C VAL A 27 1.32 -5.94 22.94
N THR A 28 1.68 -6.68 23.97
CA THR A 28 2.98 -6.58 24.62
C THR A 28 3.79 -7.82 24.25
N VAL A 29 5.04 -7.59 23.85
CA VAL A 29 6.04 -8.63 23.58
C VAL A 29 7.24 -8.43 24.51
N ALA A 30 8.13 -9.41 24.57
CA ALA A 30 9.37 -9.27 25.35
C ALA A 30 10.37 -8.34 24.64
N ASP A 31 11.29 -7.73 25.39
CA ASP A 31 12.31 -6.83 24.85
C ASP A 31 13.29 -7.52 23.86
N ASN A 32 13.31 -8.86 23.84
CA ASN A 32 14.09 -9.67 22.89
C ASN A 32 13.20 -10.40 21.85
N TRP A 33 12.00 -9.89 21.61
CA TRP A 33 11.06 -10.51 20.69
C TRP A 33 11.57 -10.43 19.26
N GLN A 34 11.47 -11.57 18.57
CA GLN A 34 11.79 -11.71 17.16
C GLN A 34 10.57 -12.29 16.47
N GLY A 35 10.07 -11.58 15.47
CA GLY A 35 8.85 -11.97 14.81
C GLY A 35 8.35 -10.95 13.81
N ARG A 36 7.13 -11.18 13.34
CA ARG A 36 6.49 -10.39 12.30
C ARG A 36 4.99 -10.29 12.51
N PHE A 37 4.44 -9.20 12.01
CA PHE A 37 3.01 -8.96 11.89
C PHE A 37 2.64 -8.75 10.43
N TRP A 38 1.41 -9.10 10.05
CA TRP A 38 0.87 -8.84 8.71
C TRP A 38 -0.64 -8.62 8.78
N GLY A 39 -1.18 -7.96 7.75
CA GLY A 39 -2.62 -7.74 7.63
C GLY A 39 -3.23 -8.77 6.69
N ARG A 40 -4.28 -9.46 7.13
CA ARG A 40 -5.09 -10.34 6.27
C ARG A 40 -6.33 -9.62 5.80
N THR A 41 -6.70 -9.81 4.54
CA THR A 41 -7.83 -9.11 3.89
C THR A 41 -8.87 -10.09 3.36
N TYR A 42 -10.11 -9.59 3.23
CA TYR A 42 -11.26 -10.33 2.72
C TYR A 42 -11.49 -11.66 3.46
N CYS A 43 -11.41 -11.62 4.79
CA CYS A 43 -11.60 -12.79 5.62
C CYS A 43 -13.07 -13.03 5.98
N ASN A 44 -13.42 -14.30 6.11
CA ASN A 44 -14.69 -14.75 6.66
C ASN A 44 -14.42 -15.89 7.65
N PHE A 45 -14.79 -15.70 8.91
CA PHE A 45 -14.64 -16.68 9.98
C PHE A 45 -15.99 -16.94 10.64
N ASP A 46 -16.23 -18.18 11.04
CA ASP A 46 -17.38 -18.56 11.87
C ASP A 46 -17.15 -18.19 13.35
N SER A 47 -18.12 -18.53 14.21
CA SER A 47 -18.04 -18.27 15.65
C SER A 47 -16.96 -19.09 16.38
N ALA A 48 -16.45 -20.16 15.76
CA ALA A 48 -15.32 -20.94 16.27
C ALA A 48 -13.97 -20.38 15.78
N GLY A 49 -13.97 -19.34 14.94
CA GLY A 49 -12.77 -18.75 14.36
C GLY A 49 -12.19 -19.55 13.20
N VAL A 50 -12.99 -20.43 12.57
CA VAL A 50 -12.59 -21.22 11.39
C VAL A 50 -13.16 -20.58 10.13
N GLY A 51 -12.37 -20.55 9.06
CA GLY A 51 -12.74 -19.81 7.86
C GLY A 51 -11.59 -19.68 6.86
N ASN A 52 -11.50 -18.54 6.19
CA ASN A 52 -10.41 -18.24 5.27
C ASN A 52 -10.26 -16.73 5.04
N CYS A 53 -9.09 -16.31 4.58
CA CYS A 53 -8.81 -15.00 3.99
C CYS A 53 -8.39 -15.14 2.52
N GLU A 54 -8.64 -14.12 1.68
CA GLU A 54 -8.14 -14.13 0.29
C GLU A 54 -6.64 -13.85 0.22
N THR A 55 -6.10 -13.07 1.17
CA THR A 55 -4.66 -12.76 1.25
C THR A 55 -4.14 -12.88 2.68
N GLY A 56 -2.89 -13.31 2.81
CA GLY A 56 -2.21 -13.47 4.11
C GLY A 56 -2.80 -14.55 5.02
N ASP A 57 -3.67 -15.43 4.52
CA ASP A 57 -4.30 -16.49 5.32
C ASP A 57 -3.24 -17.34 6.05
N CYS A 58 -3.56 -17.87 7.22
CA CYS A 58 -2.61 -18.62 8.05
C CYS A 58 -3.12 -20.03 8.41
N GLY A 59 -3.85 -20.66 7.48
CA GLY A 59 -4.37 -22.03 7.63
C GLY A 59 -5.86 -22.09 7.97
N GLY A 60 -6.62 -21.10 7.52
CA GLY A 60 -8.08 -21.06 7.68
C GLY A 60 -8.56 -20.81 9.11
N VAL A 61 -7.74 -20.15 9.91
CA VAL A 61 -8.03 -19.87 11.34
C VAL A 61 -7.82 -18.40 11.68
N LEU A 62 -8.67 -17.87 12.58
CA LEU A 62 -8.56 -16.51 13.08
C LEU A 62 -7.26 -16.31 13.87
N GLN A 63 -6.93 -17.25 14.75
CA GLN A 63 -5.71 -17.24 15.56
C GLN A 63 -4.68 -18.13 14.88
N CYS A 64 -3.63 -17.53 14.30
CA CYS A 64 -2.65 -18.25 13.50
C CYS A 64 -1.81 -19.26 14.31
N ASN A 65 -1.73 -19.11 15.63
CA ASN A 65 -1.11 -20.07 16.55
C ASN A 65 0.29 -20.57 16.11
N GLY A 66 1.12 -19.66 15.61
CA GLY A 66 2.47 -19.96 15.15
C GLY A 66 2.60 -20.32 13.66
N ALA A 67 1.49 -20.35 12.91
CA ALA A 67 1.54 -20.39 11.45
C ALA A 67 1.88 -18.99 10.88
N GLY A 68 2.71 -18.97 9.84
CA GLY A 68 2.94 -17.76 9.05
C GLY A 68 1.80 -17.50 8.06
N GLY A 69 1.67 -16.25 7.64
CA GLY A 69 0.77 -15.89 6.54
C GLY A 69 1.24 -16.49 5.22
N VAL A 70 0.30 -16.95 4.40
CA VAL A 70 0.53 -17.40 3.03
C VAL A 70 0.76 -16.18 2.14
N PRO A 71 1.91 -16.07 1.46
CA PRO A 71 2.17 -15.00 0.51
C PRO A 71 1.14 -14.91 -0.63
N PRO A 72 0.88 -13.72 -1.19
CA PRO A 72 1.56 -12.47 -0.89
C PRO A 72 1.04 -11.79 0.37
N ALA A 73 1.96 -11.28 1.18
CA ALA A 73 1.65 -10.55 2.40
C ALA A 73 2.72 -9.50 2.71
N SER A 74 2.29 -8.25 2.90
CA SER A 74 3.16 -7.20 3.43
C SER A 74 3.51 -7.51 4.88
N LEU A 75 4.81 -7.51 5.21
CA LEU A 75 5.29 -7.86 6.55
C LEU A 75 5.81 -6.62 7.29
N ALA A 76 5.51 -6.56 8.59
CA ALA A 76 6.22 -5.72 9.55
C ALA A 76 7.08 -6.64 10.42
N GLU A 77 8.40 -6.55 10.30
CA GLU A 77 9.36 -7.48 10.92
C GLU A 77 10.14 -6.78 12.03
N PHE A 78 10.48 -7.54 13.07
CA PHE A 78 11.17 -7.05 14.26
C PHE A 78 12.20 -8.05 14.76
N ASN A 79 13.34 -7.51 15.17
CA ASN A 79 14.34 -8.15 16.01
C ASN A 79 14.72 -7.19 17.14
N LEU A 80 13.96 -7.25 18.23
CA LEU A 80 14.10 -6.37 19.39
C LEU A 80 15.28 -6.81 20.27
N GLY A 81 15.96 -5.84 20.89
CA GLY A 81 17.06 -6.10 21.81
C GLY A 81 18.23 -6.85 21.18
N GLY A 82 18.50 -6.60 19.90
CA GLY A 82 19.55 -7.23 19.11
C GLY A 82 20.97 -6.82 19.54
N ALA A 83 21.87 -6.68 18.57
CA ALA A 83 23.27 -6.35 18.85
C ALA A 83 23.37 -5.05 19.67
N GLY A 84 23.99 -5.12 20.85
CA GLY A 84 24.13 -3.96 21.75
C GLY A 84 22.83 -3.44 22.38
N GLY A 85 21.74 -4.22 22.32
CA GLY A 85 20.41 -3.80 22.79
C GLY A 85 19.66 -2.92 21.78
N THR A 86 20.13 -2.85 20.53
CA THR A 86 19.46 -2.13 19.45
C THR A 86 18.27 -2.92 18.92
N ASP A 87 17.15 -2.24 18.76
CA ASP A 87 15.98 -2.80 18.07
C ASP A 87 16.16 -2.64 16.57
N TYR A 88 15.93 -3.71 15.82
CA TYR A 88 15.88 -3.71 14.36
C TYR A 88 14.45 -3.95 13.91
N TYR A 89 13.99 -3.17 12.93
CA TYR A 89 12.67 -3.32 12.36
C TYR A 89 12.66 -2.91 10.90
N ASP A 90 11.69 -3.44 10.16
CA ASP A 90 11.53 -3.15 8.75
C ASP A 90 10.13 -3.52 8.26
N VAL A 91 9.75 -2.89 7.15
CA VAL A 91 8.63 -3.38 6.33
C VAL A 91 9.23 -4.12 5.15
N SER A 92 8.65 -5.29 4.85
CA SER A 92 9.18 -6.20 3.84
C SER A 92 8.12 -6.66 2.86
N PHE A 93 8.47 -6.56 1.58
CA PHE A 93 7.74 -7.12 0.45
C PHE A 93 8.47 -8.29 -0.21
N VAL A 94 9.40 -8.94 0.52
CA VAL A 94 10.07 -10.16 0.07
C VAL A 94 9.03 -11.27 -0.19
N ASP A 95 8.02 -11.35 0.67
CA ASP A 95 6.84 -12.22 0.53
C ASP A 95 5.71 -11.51 -0.24
N GLY A 96 6.00 -10.45 -0.99
CA GLY A 96 5.04 -9.67 -1.76
C GLY A 96 4.23 -8.65 -0.95
N PHE A 97 3.18 -8.12 -1.56
CA PHE A 97 2.35 -7.05 -1.03
C PHE A 97 0.88 -7.43 -1.10
N ASN A 98 0.09 -7.06 -0.09
CA ASN A 98 -1.37 -7.15 -0.13
C ASN A 98 -2.06 -5.91 0.43
N VAL A 99 -1.50 -5.30 1.47
CA VAL A 99 -2.03 -4.08 2.11
C VAL A 99 -0.87 -3.10 2.39
N PRO A 100 -1.07 -1.78 2.25
CA PRO A 100 -0.09 -0.79 2.71
C PRO A 100 0.20 -0.98 4.20
N ILE A 101 1.46 -0.84 4.58
CA ILE A 101 1.90 -1.03 5.96
C ILE A 101 3.06 -0.10 6.30
N THR A 102 3.04 0.45 7.51
CA THR A 102 4.16 1.21 8.07
C THR A 102 4.45 0.77 9.49
N ILE A 103 5.71 0.91 9.90
CA ILE A 103 6.14 0.84 11.30
C ILE A 103 6.62 2.22 11.72
N THR A 104 6.08 2.74 12.82
CA THR A 104 6.48 4.03 13.40
C THR A 104 6.89 3.83 14.85
N PRO A 105 8.15 4.16 15.22
CA PRO A 105 8.56 4.20 16.60
C PRO A 105 7.76 5.23 17.42
N VAL A 106 7.42 4.88 18.66
CA VAL A 106 6.62 5.69 19.60
C VAL A 106 7.36 5.76 20.92
N GLY A 107 7.66 6.99 21.36
CA GLY A 107 8.34 7.24 22.64
C GLY A 107 9.83 6.89 22.68
N GLY A 108 10.41 6.48 21.55
CA GLY A 108 11.85 6.24 21.37
C GLY A 108 12.63 7.51 21.01
N ALA A 109 13.87 7.31 20.54
CA ALA A 109 14.68 8.41 20.04
C ALA A 109 14.04 9.04 18.77
N GLN A 110 14.47 10.25 18.42
CA GLN A 110 13.97 10.92 17.21
C GLN A 110 14.90 10.65 16.03
N PRO A 111 14.38 10.70 14.79
CA PRO A 111 15.21 10.56 13.61
C PRO A 111 16.39 11.52 13.60
N THR A 112 17.58 10.99 13.29
CA THR A 112 18.75 11.85 13.12
C THR A 112 18.63 12.58 11.78
N PRO A 113 18.80 13.91 11.72
CA PRO A 113 18.80 14.63 10.45
C PRO A 113 19.81 14.01 9.46
N GLY A 114 19.33 13.60 8.28
CA GLY A 114 20.15 12.95 7.26
C GLY A 114 20.33 11.44 7.42
N ASN A 115 19.78 10.82 8.47
CA ASN A 115 19.71 9.37 8.63
C ASN A 115 18.31 8.97 9.12
N HIS A 116 17.38 8.82 8.18
CA HIS A 116 16.00 8.42 8.50
C HIS A 116 15.88 6.93 8.88
N TYR A 117 16.92 6.11 8.68
CA TYR A 117 16.94 4.71 9.12
C TYR A 117 17.11 4.56 10.63
N TRP A 118 17.58 5.61 11.32
CA TRP A 118 17.57 5.68 12.77
C TRP A 118 16.25 6.30 13.25
N CYS A 119 15.45 5.55 13.99
CA CYS A 119 14.18 5.94 14.61
C CYS A 119 13.13 6.51 13.64
N GLY A 120 13.24 6.22 12.34
CA GLY A 120 12.32 6.69 11.32
C GLY A 120 11.14 5.75 11.09
N VAL A 121 10.38 6.05 10.04
CA VAL A 121 9.23 5.25 9.64
C VAL A 121 9.66 4.25 8.58
N ALA A 122 9.48 2.96 8.85
CA ALA A 122 9.68 1.92 7.84
C ALA A 122 8.39 1.70 7.05
N GLY A 123 8.53 1.37 5.76
CA GLY A 123 7.43 1.13 4.84
C GLY A 123 6.81 2.40 4.27
N CYS A 124 5.65 2.24 3.64
CA CYS A 124 4.92 3.35 3.03
C CYS A 124 3.42 3.06 2.94
N GLY A 125 2.65 4.14 2.80
CA GLY A 125 1.20 4.08 2.65
C GLY A 125 0.70 3.89 1.21
N VAL A 126 1.57 3.50 0.26
CA VAL A 126 1.23 3.36 -1.15
C VAL A 126 0.57 2.01 -1.40
N ASP A 127 -0.53 1.99 -2.15
CA ASP A 127 -1.18 0.76 -2.60
C ASP A 127 -0.51 0.19 -3.86
N LEU A 128 0.37 -0.80 -3.66
CA LEU A 128 1.10 -1.48 -4.73
C LEU A 128 0.24 -2.47 -5.53
N ASN A 129 -1.02 -2.71 -5.18
CA ASN A 129 -1.91 -3.53 -6.01
C ASN A 129 -2.30 -2.78 -7.29
N THR A 130 -2.44 -1.45 -7.21
CA THR A 130 -2.98 -0.61 -8.30
C THR A 130 -2.17 -0.73 -9.59
N ASN A 131 -0.84 -0.73 -9.47
CA ASN A 131 0.08 -0.77 -10.61
C ASN A 131 0.96 -2.03 -10.60
N CYS A 132 0.51 -3.09 -9.91
CA CYS A 132 1.27 -4.33 -9.82
C CYS A 132 1.59 -4.85 -11.24
N PRO A 133 2.85 -5.15 -11.58
CA PRO A 133 3.21 -5.73 -12.86
C PRO A 133 2.38 -6.97 -13.16
N SER A 134 1.86 -7.11 -14.38
CA SER A 134 0.91 -8.19 -14.72
C SER A 134 1.41 -9.59 -14.36
N ALA A 135 2.72 -9.84 -14.50
CA ALA A 135 3.35 -11.11 -14.15
C ALA A 135 3.35 -11.43 -12.64
N LEU A 136 3.08 -10.43 -11.80
CA LEU A 136 3.09 -10.52 -10.34
C LEU A 136 1.68 -10.43 -9.73
N GLN A 137 0.65 -10.11 -10.53
CA GLN A 137 -0.69 -9.90 -10.00
C GLN A 137 -1.27 -11.20 -9.42
N GLN A 138 -1.90 -11.07 -8.25
CA GLN A 138 -2.85 -12.04 -7.74
C GLN A 138 -4.24 -11.46 -7.82
N ASN A 139 -5.10 -12.10 -8.62
CA ASN A 139 -6.45 -11.65 -8.86
C ASN A 139 -7.45 -12.57 -8.16
N ASP A 140 -8.55 -12.00 -7.67
CA ASP A 140 -9.70 -12.76 -7.20
C ASP A 140 -10.56 -13.26 -8.38
N GLY A 141 -11.63 -13.99 -8.06
CA GLY A 141 -12.56 -14.54 -9.06
C GLY A 141 -13.32 -13.48 -9.87
N SER A 142 -13.29 -12.21 -9.47
CA SER A 142 -13.87 -11.09 -10.22
C SER A 142 -12.85 -10.41 -11.15
N GLY A 143 -11.57 -10.80 -11.06
CA GLY A 143 -10.47 -10.20 -11.82
C GLY A 143 -9.81 -9.01 -11.12
N ARG A 144 -10.27 -8.62 -9.92
CA ARG A 144 -9.65 -7.56 -9.12
C ARG A 144 -8.32 -8.04 -8.57
N ILE A 145 -7.29 -7.19 -8.67
CA ILE A 145 -5.98 -7.44 -8.06
C ILE A 145 -6.13 -7.30 -6.54
N VAL A 146 -5.94 -8.38 -5.82
CA VAL A 146 -6.05 -8.43 -4.35
C VAL A 146 -4.70 -8.42 -3.65
N ALA A 147 -3.64 -8.78 -4.38
CA ALA A 147 -2.27 -8.78 -3.91
C ALA A 147 -1.28 -8.70 -5.09
N CYS A 148 -0.04 -8.31 -4.81
CA CYS A 148 1.09 -8.30 -5.73
C CYS A 148 2.18 -9.24 -5.21
N LYS A 149 2.44 -10.34 -5.92
CA LYS A 149 3.51 -11.28 -5.60
C LYS A 149 4.87 -10.61 -5.71
N SER A 150 5.83 -11.02 -4.88
CA SER A 150 7.23 -10.77 -5.19
C SER A 150 7.67 -11.63 -6.39
N ALA A 151 8.85 -11.35 -6.93
CA ALA A 151 9.40 -12.17 -8.00
C ALA A 151 9.69 -13.61 -7.55
N CYS A 152 10.12 -13.80 -6.30
CA CYS A 152 10.33 -15.13 -5.74
C CYS A 152 9.01 -15.91 -5.70
N GLU A 153 7.94 -15.29 -5.19
CA GLU A 153 6.62 -15.94 -5.12
C GLU A 153 6.02 -16.21 -6.50
N ALA A 154 6.27 -15.36 -7.50
CA ALA A 154 5.74 -15.54 -8.84
C ALA A 154 6.48 -16.61 -9.65
N PHE A 155 7.81 -16.71 -9.51
CA PHE A 155 8.64 -17.50 -10.43
C PHE A 155 9.45 -18.62 -9.75
N ASN A 156 9.65 -18.54 -8.44
CA ASN A 156 10.36 -19.53 -7.61
C ASN A 156 11.73 -19.96 -8.18
N THR A 157 12.47 -19.04 -8.79
CA THR A 157 13.83 -19.30 -9.27
C THR A 157 14.85 -18.96 -8.20
N ASP A 158 16.01 -19.61 -8.22
CA ASP A 158 17.08 -19.32 -7.27
C ASP A 158 17.59 -17.88 -7.36
N GLN A 159 17.54 -17.27 -8.54
CA GLN A 159 17.93 -15.88 -8.74
C GLN A 159 16.95 -14.91 -8.08
N TYR A 160 15.63 -15.11 -8.25
CA TYR A 160 14.62 -14.23 -7.63
C TYR A 160 14.46 -14.47 -6.13
N CYS A 161 14.71 -15.69 -5.67
CA CYS A 161 14.63 -16.07 -4.27
C CYS A 161 15.96 -15.96 -3.52
N CYS A 162 17.03 -15.48 -4.17
CA CYS A 162 18.37 -15.37 -3.59
C CYS A 162 18.88 -16.69 -2.95
N ARG A 163 18.75 -17.81 -3.67
CA ARG A 163 19.18 -19.15 -3.22
C ARG A 163 20.39 -19.65 -3.98
N GLY A 164 21.06 -20.68 -3.45
CA GLY A 164 22.16 -21.35 -4.14
C GLY A 164 23.29 -20.39 -4.53
N ALA A 165 23.57 -20.28 -5.83
CA ALA A 165 24.60 -19.37 -6.35
C ALA A 165 24.30 -17.88 -6.13
N TYR A 166 23.06 -17.54 -5.76
CA TYR A 166 22.61 -16.18 -5.49
C TYR A 166 22.45 -15.89 -3.98
N ALA A 167 22.86 -16.81 -3.09
CA ALA A 167 22.65 -16.71 -1.63
C ALA A 167 23.60 -15.76 -0.89
N THR A 168 24.04 -14.67 -1.53
CA THR A 168 24.81 -13.61 -0.90
C THR A 168 24.38 -12.25 -1.45
N PRO A 169 24.56 -11.14 -0.69
CA PRO A 169 24.27 -9.79 -1.18
C PRO A 169 24.99 -9.45 -2.49
N ALA A 170 26.23 -9.93 -2.67
CA ALA A 170 27.03 -9.66 -3.87
C ALA A 170 26.53 -10.42 -5.11
N THR A 171 25.82 -11.54 -4.91
CA THR A 171 25.36 -12.41 -5.99
C THR A 171 23.88 -12.26 -6.29
N CYS A 172 23.05 -11.87 -5.32
CA CYS A 172 21.64 -11.56 -5.56
C CYS A 172 21.46 -10.09 -5.94
N ASP A 173 21.79 -9.76 -7.19
CA ASP A 173 21.68 -8.39 -7.68
C ASP A 173 20.46 -8.26 -8.62
N PRO A 174 19.40 -7.52 -8.23
CA PRO A 174 18.23 -7.32 -9.07
C PRO A 174 18.51 -6.73 -10.45
N THR A 175 19.62 -6.00 -10.63
CA THR A 175 20.02 -5.43 -11.93
C THR A 175 20.47 -6.50 -12.93
N THR A 176 20.79 -7.70 -12.45
CA THR A 176 21.22 -8.85 -13.26
C THR A 176 20.09 -9.85 -13.54
N TRP A 177 18.91 -9.63 -12.97
CA TRP A 177 17.74 -10.51 -13.15
C TRP A 177 17.16 -10.38 -14.56
N PRO A 178 16.47 -11.42 -15.09
CA PRO A 178 15.81 -11.34 -16.40
C PRO A 178 14.87 -10.14 -16.52
N VAL A 179 14.16 -9.84 -15.43
CA VAL A 179 13.38 -8.63 -15.22
C VAL A 179 13.58 -8.19 -13.77
N ASN A 180 13.95 -6.93 -13.56
CA ASN A 180 14.13 -6.35 -12.23
C ASN A 180 12.78 -5.96 -11.61
N TYR A 181 12.04 -6.95 -11.12
CA TYR A 181 10.77 -6.73 -10.44
C TYR A 181 10.92 -6.06 -9.06
N ALA A 182 12.06 -6.22 -8.38
CA ALA A 182 12.32 -5.55 -7.10
C ALA A 182 12.26 -4.02 -7.23
N SER A 183 12.69 -3.48 -8.38
CA SER A 183 12.63 -2.04 -8.67
C SER A 183 11.21 -1.46 -8.60
N TYR A 184 10.18 -2.26 -8.90
CA TYR A 184 8.78 -1.84 -8.77
C TYR A 184 8.44 -1.52 -7.31
N PHE A 185 8.73 -2.45 -6.40
CA PHE A 185 8.48 -2.27 -4.98
C PHE A 185 9.33 -1.12 -4.42
N LYS A 186 10.64 -1.12 -4.71
CA LYS A 186 11.56 -0.13 -4.17
C LYS A 186 11.27 1.30 -4.63
N SER A 187 10.93 1.50 -5.90
CA SER A 187 10.66 2.85 -6.42
C SER A 187 9.36 3.46 -5.87
N ASN A 188 8.36 2.63 -5.56
CA ASN A 188 7.10 3.08 -4.97
C ASN A 188 7.15 3.15 -3.43
N CYS A 189 8.05 2.39 -2.82
CA CYS A 189 8.19 2.27 -1.37
C CYS A 189 9.69 2.16 -1.00
N PRO A 190 10.43 3.28 -1.02
CA PRO A 190 11.89 3.26 -0.84
C PRO A 190 12.31 2.72 0.53
N ASP A 191 11.46 2.93 1.54
CA ASP A 191 11.68 2.62 2.95
C ASP A 191 11.25 1.17 3.32
N ALA A 192 11.10 0.29 2.34
CA ALA A 192 10.76 -1.13 2.51
C ALA A 192 11.72 -2.05 1.76
N TYR A 193 11.92 -3.26 2.29
CA TYR A 193 12.62 -4.33 1.57
C TYR A 193 11.85 -4.71 0.32
N SER A 194 12.53 -4.65 -0.82
CA SER A 194 11.99 -5.07 -2.12
C SER A 194 12.45 -6.47 -2.56
N TYR A 195 13.49 -7.00 -1.91
CA TYR A 195 14.05 -8.34 -2.09
C TYR A 195 14.93 -8.71 -0.89
N ALA A 196 15.41 -9.96 -0.82
CA ALA A 196 16.00 -10.54 0.40
C ALA A 196 17.30 -9.88 0.91
N TYR A 197 18.05 -9.15 0.08
CA TYR A 197 19.32 -8.51 0.47
C TYR A 197 19.29 -6.98 0.32
N ASP A 198 18.13 -6.37 0.52
CA ASP A 198 17.89 -4.92 0.44
C ASP A 198 18.25 -4.15 1.73
N ASP A 199 19.10 -4.73 2.58
CA ASP A 199 19.48 -4.17 3.89
C ASP A 199 19.95 -2.71 3.85
N PRO A 200 20.79 -2.27 2.88
CA PRO A 200 21.37 -0.93 2.90
C PRO A 200 20.35 0.22 2.84
N THR A 201 19.12 -0.06 2.41
CA THR A 201 18.07 0.95 2.26
C THR A 201 16.74 0.55 2.88
N SER A 202 16.73 -0.42 3.81
CA SER A 202 15.48 -0.96 4.35
C SER A 202 15.54 -1.45 5.79
N THR A 203 16.73 -1.61 6.37
CA THR A 203 16.84 -1.89 7.80
C THR A 203 16.74 -0.60 8.61
N PHE A 204 15.76 -0.54 9.52
CA PHE A 204 15.63 0.56 10.47
C PHE A 204 16.05 0.11 11.87
N THR A 205 16.49 1.08 12.67
CA THR A 205 16.99 0.85 14.03
C THR A 205 16.43 1.85 15.02
N ASP A 206 16.23 1.45 16.27
CA ASP A 206 15.88 2.33 17.38
C ASP A 206 16.51 1.81 18.69
N SER A 207 16.35 2.55 19.76
CA SER A 207 16.68 2.15 21.12
C SER A 207 15.55 2.54 22.08
N ASN A 208 14.99 1.54 22.77
CA ASN A 208 13.95 1.72 23.80
C ASN A 208 12.66 2.36 23.26
N ALA A 209 12.17 1.91 22.11
CA ALA A 209 10.92 2.39 21.53
C ALA A 209 9.76 1.41 21.78
N ASN A 210 8.55 1.95 21.79
CA ASN A 210 7.37 1.17 21.41
C ASN A 210 7.16 1.34 19.90
N TYR A 211 6.31 0.51 19.29
CA TYR A 211 6.05 0.57 17.85
C TYR A 211 4.56 0.63 17.54
N SER A 212 4.20 1.46 16.57
CA SER A 212 2.87 1.50 15.96
C SER A 212 2.96 0.92 14.55
N ILE A 213 2.20 -0.16 14.32
CA ILE A 213 2.03 -0.74 12.98
C ILE A 213 0.70 -0.21 12.43
N THR A 214 0.76 0.46 11.28
CA THR A 214 -0.44 1.01 10.62
C THR A 214 -0.71 0.24 9.34
N PHE A 215 -1.94 -0.25 9.18
CA PHE A 215 -2.40 -0.90 7.96
C PHE A 215 -3.30 0.05 7.16
N GLY A 216 -3.06 0.15 5.85
CA GLY A 216 -3.78 1.03 4.95
C GLY A 216 -3.11 2.41 4.77
N PRO A 217 -3.68 3.29 3.92
CA PRO A 217 -3.09 4.58 3.63
C PRO A 217 -3.11 5.54 4.83
N PRO A 218 -2.20 6.53 4.91
CA PRO A 218 -2.11 7.45 6.02
C PRO A 218 -3.38 8.30 6.13
N GLY A 219 -3.99 8.36 7.32
CA GLY A 219 -5.19 9.18 7.59
C GLY A 219 -6.55 8.50 7.43
N GLY A 220 -6.60 7.17 7.30
CA GLY A 220 -7.86 6.40 7.21
C GLY A 220 -8.68 6.36 8.50
N SER A 221 -9.51 7.39 8.75
CA SER A 221 -10.67 7.27 9.63
C SER A 221 -11.79 6.52 8.91
N SER A 222 -12.51 5.71 9.68
CA SER A 222 -13.53 4.74 9.29
C SER A 222 -14.52 5.20 8.21
N GLY A 223 -14.45 4.56 7.03
CA GLY A 223 -15.59 4.37 6.14
C GLY A 223 -16.34 3.07 6.50
N PRO A 224 -17.66 2.99 6.24
CA PRO A 224 -18.50 1.93 6.80
C PRO A 224 -18.07 0.54 6.30
N THR A 225 -18.12 -0.42 7.22
CA THR A 225 -18.02 -1.85 6.94
C THR A 225 -18.99 -2.23 5.82
N PRO A 226 -18.55 -2.82 4.69
CA PRO A 226 -19.47 -3.42 3.75
C PRO A 226 -20.03 -4.70 4.37
N THR A 227 -21.30 -4.65 4.78
CA THR A 227 -22.12 -5.84 5.02
C THR A 227 -22.29 -6.58 3.69
N PRO A 228 -22.08 -7.91 3.62
CA PRO A 228 -22.21 -8.65 2.37
C PRO A 228 -23.68 -8.83 2.03
N THR A 229 -24.16 -8.32 0.89
CA THR A 229 -25.41 -8.77 0.26
C THR A 229 -25.35 -8.54 -1.26
N PRO A 230 -25.85 -9.48 -2.09
CA PRO A 230 -25.37 -9.66 -3.46
C PRO A 230 -26.06 -8.79 -4.52
N GLY A 231 -25.27 -8.42 -5.54
CA GLY A 231 -25.72 -8.27 -6.93
C GLY A 231 -26.27 -6.90 -7.38
N GLY A 232 -25.47 -6.20 -8.21
CA GLY A 232 -25.96 -5.47 -9.39
C GLY A 232 -26.02 -3.94 -9.34
N GLY A 233 -25.37 -3.30 -10.33
CA GLY A 233 -25.73 -1.96 -10.83
C GLY A 233 -24.73 -0.83 -10.54
N VAL A 234 -23.99 -0.41 -11.56
CA VAL A 234 -22.90 0.59 -11.52
C VAL A 234 -23.43 2.03 -11.50
N THR A 235 -22.94 2.87 -10.60
CA THR A 235 -22.85 4.35 -10.77
C THR A 235 -21.71 4.88 -9.87
N PRO A 236 -20.72 5.64 -10.39
CA PRO A 236 -19.54 6.02 -9.62
C PRO A 236 -19.85 7.21 -8.67
N THR A 237 -19.49 7.05 -7.40
CA THR A 237 -19.60 8.07 -6.34
C THR A 237 -18.18 8.49 -5.92
N PRO A 238 -17.92 9.79 -5.67
CA PRO A 238 -16.58 10.39 -5.61
C PRO A 238 -15.74 9.97 -4.40
N THR A 239 -14.42 9.91 -4.61
CA THR A 239 -13.41 9.66 -3.57
C THR A 239 -13.14 10.92 -2.76
N PRO A 240 -13.41 10.95 -1.43
CA PRO A 240 -13.00 12.05 -0.56
C PRO A 240 -11.54 11.86 -0.13
N ILE A 241 -10.73 12.89 -0.31
CA ILE A 241 -9.35 12.96 0.18
C ILE A 241 -9.35 13.95 1.35
N GLY A 242 -8.67 13.60 2.45
CA GLY A 242 -8.47 14.51 3.57
C GLY A 242 -7.92 15.87 3.10
N ASN A 243 -8.40 16.96 3.70
CA ASN A 243 -8.25 18.39 3.31
C ASN A 243 -9.43 19.03 2.55
N GLY A 244 -10.57 18.34 2.47
CA GLY A 244 -11.77 18.90 1.85
C GLY A 244 -11.64 18.96 0.33
N ILE A 245 -10.96 17.99 -0.28
CA ILE A 245 -10.83 17.86 -1.73
C ILE A 245 -11.57 16.60 -2.17
N THR A 246 -12.32 16.73 -3.25
CA THR A 246 -12.91 15.61 -4.00
C THR A 246 -12.56 15.81 -5.47
N GLU A 247 -12.18 14.74 -6.15
CA GLU A 247 -11.75 14.80 -7.53
C GLU A 247 -12.11 13.52 -8.28
N GLY A 248 -12.08 13.58 -9.60
CA GLY A 248 -12.37 12.41 -10.41
C GLY A 248 -12.43 12.70 -11.89
N VAL A 249 -12.84 11.67 -12.61
CA VAL A 249 -13.08 11.72 -14.06
C VAL A 249 -14.29 10.86 -14.39
N ALA A 250 -15.07 11.30 -15.37
CA ALA A 250 -16.22 10.57 -15.87
C ALA A 250 -16.29 10.65 -17.40
N SER A 251 -16.74 9.57 -18.04
CA SER A 251 -17.00 9.57 -19.48
C SER A 251 -18.18 10.49 -19.79
N THR A 252 -18.03 11.39 -20.77
CA THR A 252 -19.11 12.25 -21.27
C THR A 252 -19.61 11.80 -22.64
N SER A 253 -18.81 11.03 -23.37
CA SER A 253 -19.17 10.40 -24.64
C SER A 253 -18.22 9.26 -24.98
N SER A 254 -18.43 8.58 -26.11
CA SER A 254 -17.52 7.52 -26.58
C SER A 254 -16.08 7.99 -26.84
N THR A 255 -15.83 9.30 -26.94
CA THR A 255 -14.49 9.85 -27.25
C THR A 255 -13.99 10.93 -26.28
N GLN A 256 -14.76 11.24 -25.23
CA GLN A 256 -14.45 12.32 -24.30
C GLN A 256 -14.66 11.92 -22.84
N ALA A 257 -13.79 12.44 -21.98
CA ALA A 257 -13.88 12.31 -20.53
C ALA A 257 -13.75 13.68 -19.87
N GLN A 258 -14.58 13.93 -18.87
CA GLN A 258 -14.54 15.15 -18.07
C GLN A 258 -13.86 14.86 -16.74
N PHE A 259 -12.72 15.51 -16.54
CA PHE A 259 -12.01 15.58 -15.27
C PHE A 259 -12.60 16.70 -14.44
N TRP A 260 -12.69 16.47 -13.14
CA TRP A 260 -13.23 17.45 -12.21
C TRP A 260 -12.48 17.44 -10.87
N PHE A 261 -12.34 18.61 -10.28
CA PHE A 261 -11.72 18.84 -8.98
C PHE A 261 -12.56 19.81 -8.17
N GLN A 262 -12.86 19.49 -6.93
CA GLN A 262 -13.78 20.23 -6.08
C GLN A 262 -13.21 20.37 -4.68
N THR A 263 -13.22 21.61 -4.18
CA THR A 263 -12.79 21.96 -2.83
C THR A 263 -13.99 22.20 -1.94
N SER A 264 -13.84 21.92 -0.64
CA SER A 264 -14.85 22.05 0.40
C SER A 264 -14.26 22.80 1.58
N GLY A 265 -14.90 23.90 1.97
CA GLY A 265 -14.42 24.78 3.05
C GLY A 265 -13.35 25.79 2.64
N TRP A 266 -12.94 25.82 1.37
CA TRP A 266 -12.00 26.80 0.81
C TRP A 266 -12.10 26.82 -0.72
N THR A 267 -11.46 27.81 -1.35
CA THR A 267 -11.42 27.98 -2.82
C THR A 267 -9.99 27.88 -3.32
N ALA A 268 -9.74 27.02 -4.30
CA ALA A 268 -8.44 26.97 -4.97
C ALA A 268 -8.21 28.22 -5.83
N GLY A 269 -6.99 28.75 -5.83
CA GLY A 269 -6.63 29.88 -6.69
C GLY A 269 -6.51 29.48 -8.16
N TYR A 270 -6.01 28.27 -8.41
CA TYR A 270 -6.04 27.59 -9.71
C TYR A 270 -6.00 26.08 -9.49
N VAL A 271 -6.36 25.33 -10.54
CA VAL A 271 -6.15 23.89 -10.63
C VAL A 271 -5.60 23.56 -12.02
N ILE A 272 -4.52 22.78 -12.05
CA ILE A 272 -3.91 22.22 -13.25
C ILE A 272 -4.14 20.71 -13.21
N LEU A 273 -4.74 20.17 -14.26
CA LEU A 273 -4.82 18.73 -14.49
C LEU A 273 -3.57 18.27 -15.24
N HIS A 274 -2.91 17.27 -14.68
CA HIS A 274 -1.86 16.50 -15.35
C HIS A 274 -2.49 15.19 -15.78
N TYR A 275 -2.46 14.86 -17.08
CA TYR A 275 -2.99 13.57 -17.53
C TYR A 275 -2.19 12.98 -18.68
N THR A 276 -2.10 11.66 -18.70
CA THR A 276 -1.41 10.87 -19.73
C THR A 276 -2.32 9.72 -20.14
N ILE A 277 -2.78 9.74 -21.38
CA ILE A 277 -3.45 8.58 -21.99
C ILE A 277 -2.34 7.58 -22.38
N THR A 278 -2.51 6.30 -22.07
CA THR A 278 -1.50 5.27 -22.36
C THR A 278 -1.06 5.31 -23.82
N GLY A 279 0.26 5.41 -24.04
CA GLY A 279 0.85 5.54 -25.38
C GLY A 279 0.84 6.95 -25.97
N GLN A 280 0.34 7.95 -25.23
CA GLN A 280 0.40 9.37 -25.58
C GLN A 280 1.34 10.13 -24.65
N VAL A 281 1.72 11.34 -25.06
CA VAL A 281 2.53 12.24 -24.22
C VAL A 281 1.67 12.92 -23.16
N GLN A 282 2.25 13.13 -21.97
CA GLN A 282 1.58 13.82 -20.87
C GLN A 282 1.11 15.22 -21.28
N GLN A 283 -0.11 15.56 -20.87
CA GLN A 283 -0.72 16.86 -21.00
C GLN A 283 -0.81 17.51 -19.62
N ASN A 284 -0.52 18.81 -19.56
CA ASN A 284 -0.69 19.63 -18.34
C ASN A 284 -1.59 20.81 -18.71
N VAL A 285 -2.80 20.86 -18.18
CA VAL A 285 -3.85 21.79 -18.63
C VAL A 285 -4.48 22.51 -17.45
N SER A 286 -4.60 23.83 -17.56
CA SER A 286 -5.35 24.61 -16.58
C SER A 286 -6.84 24.29 -16.70
N MET A 287 -7.48 23.98 -15.58
CA MET A 287 -8.91 23.72 -15.52
C MET A 287 -9.71 25.03 -15.41
N SER A 288 -10.99 24.98 -15.75
CA SER A 288 -11.90 26.12 -15.62
C SER A 288 -12.87 25.93 -14.46
N TYR A 289 -13.05 26.95 -13.61
CA TYR A 289 -13.99 26.88 -12.51
C TYR A 289 -15.43 27.10 -13.00
N ASP A 290 -16.30 26.13 -12.70
CA ASP A 290 -17.74 26.18 -12.92
C ASP A 290 -18.46 26.46 -11.59
N SER A 291 -19.09 27.63 -11.50
CA SER A 291 -19.78 28.06 -10.29
C SER A 291 -21.10 27.32 -10.05
N GLY A 292 -21.72 26.74 -11.09
CA GLY A 292 -22.97 25.99 -10.97
C GLY A 292 -22.80 24.67 -10.23
N SER A 293 -21.70 23.95 -10.48
CA SER A 293 -21.35 22.71 -9.81
C SER A 293 -20.33 22.89 -8.67
N SER A 294 -19.76 24.09 -8.53
CA SER A 294 -18.65 24.39 -7.62
C SER A 294 -17.44 23.47 -7.86
N ARG A 295 -17.08 23.26 -9.13
CA ARG A 295 -15.98 22.39 -9.56
C ARG A 295 -15.08 23.07 -10.57
N TRP A 296 -13.81 22.74 -10.52
CA TRP A 296 -12.88 22.93 -11.63
C TRP A 296 -13.09 21.79 -12.61
N LEU A 297 -13.32 22.10 -13.89
CA LEU A 297 -13.64 21.13 -14.94
C LEU A 297 -12.66 21.24 -16.10
N TYR A 298 -12.34 20.09 -16.70
CA TYR A 298 -11.67 20.01 -18.00
C TYR A 298 -12.16 18.78 -18.76
N THR A 299 -12.59 18.97 -20.01
CA THR A 299 -13.02 17.87 -20.88
C THR A 299 -11.90 17.56 -21.86
N ALA A 300 -11.32 16.37 -21.75
CA ALA A 300 -10.32 15.86 -22.69
C ALA A 300 -10.99 14.98 -23.75
N GLY A 301 -10.48 15.02 -24.97
CA GLY A 301 -10.90 14.17 -26.08
C GLY A 301 -9.82 13.18 -26.50
N GLY A 302 -10.12 12.35 -27.50
CA GLY A 302 -9.17 11.36 -28.03
C GLY A 302 -9.22 10.02 -27.31
N PHE A 303 -10.29 9.76 -26.56
CA PHE A 303 -10.52 8.47 -25.93
C PHE A 303 -11.17 7.47 -26.88
N SER A 304 -10.90 6.20 -26.62
CA SER A 304 -11.63 5.05 -27.15
C SER A 304 -11.95 4.12 -25.97
N SER A 305 -12.94 3.24 -26.10
CA SER A 305 -13.23 2.25 -25.06
C SER A 305 -11.97 1.43 -24.74
N GLY A 306 -11.67 1.30 -23.45
CA GLY A 306 -10.44 0.69 -22.94
C GLY A 306 -9.22 1.63 -22.87
N SER A 307 -9.35 2.90 -23.29
CA SER A 307 -8.26 3.88 -23.12
C SER A 307 -8.01 4.14 -21.63
N VAL A 308 -6.80 3.87 -21.18
CA VAL A 308 -6.37 4.13 -19.81
C VAL A 308 -5.74 5.51 -19.73
N VAL A 309 -6.15 6.32 -18.76
CA VAL A 309 -5.56 7.62 -18.46
C VAL A 309 -5.07 7.66 -17.02
N THR A 310 -3.81 8.04 -16.84
CA THR A 310 -3.24 8.38 -15.54
C THR A 310 -3.35 9.89 -15.37
N TYR A 311 -3.84 10.37 -14.22
CA TYR A 311 -4.03 11.79 -13.97
C TYR A 311 -3.76 12.19 -12.51
N SER A 312 -3.34 13.42 -12.30
CA SER A 312 -3.19 14.08 -10.99
C SER A 312 -3.53 15.56 -11.12
N PHE A 313 -3.61 16.27 -10.00
CA PHE A 313 -3.90 17.70 -10.00
C PHE A 313 -2.87 18.47 -9.19
N THR A 314 -2.40 19.58 -9.74
CA THR A 314 -1.70 20.62 -9.00
C THR A 314 -2.69 21.73 -8.68
N TYR A 315 -2.77 22.17 -7.43
CA TYR A 315 -3.68 23.22 -7.00
C TYR A 315 -3.01 24.22 -6.08
N GLN A 316 -3.58 25.42 -6.01
CA GLN A 316 -3.12 26.46 -5.09
C GLN A 316 -4.08 26.64 -3.91
N GLN A 317 -3.54 26.58 -2.70
CA GLN A 317 -4.25 26.90 -1.46
C GLN A 317 -3.43 27.89 -0.64
N ASN A 318 -4.03 29.01 -0.25
CA ASN A 318 -3.38 30.06 0.55
C ASN A 318 -2.04 30.55 -0.02
N GLY A 319 -1.94 30.67 -1.35
CA GLY A 319 -0.74 31.13 -2.05
C GLY A 319 0.35 30.07 -2.27
N LEU A 320 0.20 28.88 -1.69
CA LEU A 320 1.13 27.76 -1.85
C LEU A 320 0.58 26.72 -2.84
N GLN A 321 1.48 26.05 -3.55
CA GLN A 321 1.16 25.02 -4.54
C GLN A 321 1.28 23.63 -3.89
N TYR A 322 0.34 22.75 -4.22
CA TYR A 322 0.28 21.37 -3.74
C TYR A 322 -0.11 20.44 -4.89
N ASP A 323 0.29 19.18 -4.77
CA ASP A 323 -0.04 18.13 -5.74
C ASP A 323 -0.89 17.05 -5.08
N THR A 324 -1.85 16.52 -5.81
CA THR A 324 -2.56 15.30 -5.42
C THR A 324 -1.78 14.06 -5.84
N SER A 325 -2.17 12.91 -5.28
CA SER A 325 -1.68 11.63 -5.76
C SER A 325 -2.03 11.41 -7.24
N SER A 326 -1.34 10.49 -7.89
CA SER A 326 -1.71 10.07 -9.25
C SER A 326 -2.76 8.97 -9.22
N TYR A 327 -3.77 9.08 -10.07
CA TYR A 327 -4.88 8.14 -10.22
C TYR A 327 -4.93 7.61 -11.63
N THR A 328 -5.63 6.49 -11.83
CA THR A 328 -5.85 5.91 -13.15
C THR A 328 -7.34 5.69 -13.38
N TRP A 329 -7.80 5.96 -14.60
CA TRP A 329 -9.16 5.71 -15.04
C TRP A 329 -9.17 5.06 -16.42
N THR A 330 -10.11 4.13 -16.64
CA THR A 330 -10.31 3.48 -17.94
C THR A 330 -11.59 3.99 -18.56
N HIS A 331 -11.48 4.50 -19.79
CA HIS A 331 -12.63 4.97 -20.56
C HIS A 331 -13.52 3.78 -20.95
N PRO A 332 -14.83 3.80 -20.63
CA PRO A 332 -15.74 2.69 -20.88
C PRO A 332 -16.00 2.44 -22.37
#